data_AF-A0A645CPH7-F1
#
_entry.id   AF-A0A645CPH7-F1
#
_cell.length_a   1.000
_cell.length_b   1.000
_cell.length_c   1.000
_cell.angle_alpha   90.00
_cell.angle_beta   90.00
_cell.angle_gamma   90.00
#
_symmetry.space_group_name_H-M   'P 1'
#
loop_
_entity.id
_entity.type
_entity.pdbx_description
1 polymer ?
#
loop_
_entity_poly.entity_id
_entity_poly.type
_entity_poly.pdbx_seq_one_letter_code
_entity_poly.pdbx_strand_id
1 'polypeptide(L)'
;MQKQIDNLDSSGGSSSGMALEIVEIRNGEKIIAGSGSELILRGGEAVIIGSEMGGISDVTLGKDFVSGMSVVPNHLMIVPRDDGRGVYAEKYAIFMVRGSYEVVK
;
A
#
# COMPACT_ATOMS: atom_id res chain seq x y z
N MET A 1 -35.45 -6.12 19.24
CA MET A 1 -34.06 -6.08 18.71
C MET A 1 -33.96 -6.42 17.21
N GLN A 2 -35.06 -6.46 16.43
CA GLN A 2 -35.02 -6.89 15.01
C GLN A 2 -35.22 -5.76 13.98
N LYS A 3 -35.22 -4.48 14.40
CA LYS A 3 -35.77 -3.38 13.58
C LYS A 3 -34.73 -2.39 13.02
N GLN A 4 -33.47 -2.81 12.85
CA GLN A 4 -32.40 -1.94 12.32
C GLN A 4 -31.55 -2.54 11.18
N ILE A 5 -31.97 -3.65 10.55
CA ILE A 5 -31.16 -4.28 9.48
C ILE A 5 -31.67 -3.94 8.06
N ASP A 6 -32.88 -3.39 7.91
CA ASP A 6 -33.52 -3.31 6.59
C ASP A 6 -33.13 -2.09 5.74
N ASN A 7 -32.14 -1.29 6.14
CA ASN A 7 -31.75 -0.06 5.41
C ASN A 7 -30.26 0.04 5.09
N LEU A 8 -29.61 -1.09 4.77
CA LEU A 8 -28.44 -1.03 3.89
C LEU A 8 -28.93 -1.12 2.44
N ASP A 9 -29.30 0.06 1.92
CA ASP A 9 -29.48 0.29 0.49
C ASP A 9 -28.24 -0.20 -0.25
N SER A 10 -28.44 -1.26 -1.04
CA SER A 10 -27.46 -1.85 -1.93
C SER A 10 -27.46 -1.07 -3.24
N SER A 11 -27.17 0.23 -3.16
CA SER A 11 -26.82 1.01 -4.34
C SER A 11 -25.44 0.56 -4.80
N GLY A 12 -25.39 -0.23 -5.87
CA GLY A 12 -24.18 -0.78 -6.48
C GLY A 12 -23.21 0.28 -7.00
N GLY A 13 -22.49 0.92 -6.09
CA GLY A 13 -21.24 1.62 -6.37
C GLY A 13 -20.12 0.60 -6.39
N SER A 14 -19.34 0.55 -7.48
CA SER A 14 -18.14 -0.27 -7.59
C SER A 14 -17.18 0.09 -6.45
N SER A 15 -17.16 -0.71 -5.38
CA SER A 15 -16.38 -0.46 -4.17
C SER A 15 -14.92 -0.91 -4.33
N SER A 16 -14.29 -0.52 -5.45
CA SER A 16 -12.89 -0.86 -5.75
C SER A 16 -11.91 -0.29 -4.72
N GLY A 17 -12.34 0.61 -3.83
CA GLY A 17 -11.49 1.22 -2.81
C GLY A 17 -11.33 0.46 -1.48
N MET A 18 -11.95 -0.71 -1.27
CA MET A 18 -11.88 -1.41 0.04
C MET A 18 -11.18 -2.78 0.05
N ALA A 19 -11.00 -3.43 -1.11
CA ALA A 19 -10.34 -4.73 -1.15
C ALA A 19 -8.82 -4.58 -1.10
N LEU A 20 -8.14 -5.61 -0.60
CA LEU A 20 -6.71 -5.80 -0.82
C LEU A 20 -6.54 -6.49 -2.17
N GLU A 21 -5.86 -5.85 -3.11
CA GLU A 21 -5.54 -6.39 -4.42
C GLU A 21 -4.10 -6.83 -4.53
N ILE A 22 -3.82 -7.76 -5.43
CA ILE A 22 -2.47 -8.26 -5.69
C ILE A 22 -1.84 -7.41 -6.79
N VAL A 23 -0.72 -6.78 -6.47
CA VAL A 23 0.06 -5.96 -7.40
C VAL A 23 1.45 -6.57 -7.54
N GLU A 24 1.82 -6.92 -8.76
CA GLU A 24 3.17 -7.39 -9.10
C GLU A 24 3.94 -6.24 -9.76
N ILE A 25 5.15 -5.98 -9.26
CA ILE A 25 6.11 -5.07 -9.88
C ILE A 25 7.40 -5.81 -10.21
N ARG A 26 8.01 -5.46 -11.34
CA ARG A 26 9.23 -6.06 -11.88
C ARG A 26 10.40 -5.08 -11.76
N ASN A 27 11.57 -5.50 -12.24
CA ASN A 27 12.78 -4.68 -12.25
C ASN A 27 12.52 -3.27 -12.80
N GLY A 28 12.84 -2.29 -11.98
CA GLY A 28 12.72 -0.87 -12.29
C GLY A 28 11.32 -0.30 -12.08
N GLU A 29 10.30 -1.12 -11.82
CA GLU A 29 8.95 -0.65 -11.56
C GLU A 29 8.77 -0.23 -10.10
N LYS A 30 7.85 0.70 -9.89
CA LYS A 30 7.51 1.33 -8.62
C LYS A 30 6.02 1.31 -8.41
N ILE A 31 5.58 1.13 -7.18
CA ILE A 31 4.23 1.49 -6.73
C ILE A 31 4.35 2.85 -6.05
N ILE A 32 3.74 3.88 -6.60
CA ILE A 32 3.55 5.16 -5.93
C ILE A 32 2.15 5.16 -5.34
N ALA A 33 2.05 5.33 -4.02
CA ALA A 33 0.82 5.13 -3.29
C ALA A 33 0.33 6.45 -2.69
N GLY A 34 -0.98 6.67 -2.75
CA GLY A 34 -1.61 7.87 -2.22
C GLY A 34 -1.82 7.80 -0.71
N SER A 35 -2.27 8.92 -0.12
CA SER A 35 -2.52 9.02 1.32
C SER A 35 -3.49 7.95 1.83
N GLY A 36 -3.13 7.32 2.94
CA GLY A 36 -3.93 6.27 3.59
C GLY A 36 -3.83 4.90 2.92
N SER A 37 -3.06 4.78 1.83
CA SER A 37 -2.87 3.48 1.17
C SER A 37 -2.02 2.55 2.01
N GLU A 38 -2.31 1.27 1.89
CA GLU A 38 -1.66 0.21 2.65
C GLU A 38 -0.94 -0.75 1.72
N LEU A 39 0.27 -1.15 2.11
CA LEU A 39 1.13 -2.05 1.36
C LEU A 39 1.58 -3.19 2.25
N ILE A 40 1.55 -4.42 1.73
CA ILE A 40 2.13 -5.60 2.38
C ILE A 40 2.96 -6.35 1.35
N LEU A 41 4.27 -6.45 1.56
CA LEU A 41 5.14 -7.29 0.73
C LEU A 41 4.84 -8.77 1.00
N ARG A 42 4.43 -9.49 -0.04
CA ARG A 42 4.03 -10.91 0.01
C ARG A 42 4.96 -11.85 -0.76
N GLY A 43 5.83 -11.31 -1.60
CA GLY A 43 6.87 -12.07 -2.29
C GLY A 43 7.91 -11.16 -2.92
N GLY A 44 9.13 -11.66 -3.11
CA GLY A 44 10.23 -10.90 -3.69
C GLY A 44 10.87 -9.88 -2.75
N GLU A 45 11.49 -8.86 -3.34
CA GLU A 45 12.30 -7.84 -2.65
C GLU A 45 11.92 -6.45 -3.18
N ALA A 46 11.72 -5.51 -2.26
CA ALA A 46 11.43 -4.13 -2.60
C ALA A 46 12.12 -3.18 -1.62
N VAL A 47 12.29 -1.94 -2.05
CA VAL A 47 12.93 -0.89 -1.27
C VAL A 47 11.99 0.31 -1.20
N ILE A 48 12.01 0.99 -0.06
CA ILE A 48 11.12 2.11 0.23
C ILE A 48 11.48 3.33 -0.61
N ILE A 49 10.44 4.00 -1.09
CA ILE A 49 10.45 5.37 -1.59
C ILE A 49 9.78 6.24 -0.52
N GLY A 50 10.57 7.02 0.20
CA GLY A 50 10.09 8.06 1.12
C GLY A 50 9.98 9.42 0.43
N SER A 51 9.65 10.43 1.21
CA SER A 51 9.63 11.85 0.81
C SER A 51 10.62 12.67 1.65
N GLU A 52 10.77 13.95 1.35
CA GLU A 52 11.50 14.89 2.22
C GLU A 52 10.88 15.02 3.62
N MET A 53 9.59 14.70 3.76
CA MET A 53 8.85 14.74 5.03
C MET A 53 8.87 13.42 5.80
N GLY A 54 9.66 12.43 5.37
CA GLY A 54 9.81 11.14 6.04
C GLY A 54 9.34 9.94 5.22
N GLY A 55 9.22 8.80 5.91
CA GLY A 55 9.07 7.47 5.34
C GLY A 55 7.65 6.90 5.27
N ILE A 56 7.54 5.59 5.09
CA ILE A 56 6.27 4.87 5.20
C ILE A 56 6.18 4.28 6.61
N SER A 57 5.01 4.39 7.24
CA SER A 57 4.81 3.90 8.60
C SER A 57 4.66 2.38 8.61
N ASP A 58 5.63 1.69 9.20
CA ASP A 58 5.48 0.28 9.56
C ASP A 58 4.78 0.19 10.91
N VAL A 59 3.50 -0.17 10.91
CA VAL A 59 2.72 -0.25 12.15
C VAL A 59 2.89 -1.59 12.87
N THR A 60 3.58 -2.54 12.25
CA THR A 60 3.88 -3.85 12.88
C THR A 60 5.10 -3.72 13.80
N LEU A 61 6.14 -3.03 13.34
CA LEU A 61 7.34 -2.71 14.13
C LEU A 61 7.24 -1.38 14.87
N GLY A 62 6.30 -0.50 14.50
CA GLY A 62 6.15 0.83 15.08
C GLY A 62 7.29 1.78 14.69
N LYS A 63 7.73 1.74 13.43
CA LYS A 63 8.89 2.50 12.93
C LYS A 63 8.58 3.18 11.60
N ASP A 64 9.13 4.38 11.41
CA ASP A 64 9.16 5.05 10.11
C ASP A 64 10.27 4.47 9.22
N PHE A 65 9.89 3.96 8.05
CA PHE A 65 10.81 3.39 7.07
C PHE A 65 11.09 4.42 5.99
N VAL A 66 12.31 4.95 5.94
CA VAL A 66 12.72 6.00 4.99
C VAL A 66 13.27 5.43 3.68
N SER A 67 13.48 6.31 2.70
CA SER A 67 14.01 5.95 1.38
C SER A 67 15.28 5.08 1.47
N GLY A 68 15.34 4.04 0.65
CA GLY A 68 16.51 3.13 0.58
C GLY A 68 16.48 1.98 1.59
N MET A 69 15.55 1.98 2.55
CA MET A 69 15.37 0.82 3.44
C MET A 69 14.65 -0.32 2.71
N SER A 70 15.08 -1.56 2.96
CA SER A 70 14.36 -2.75 2.48
C SER A 70 13.00 -2.87 3.16
N VAL A 71 11.98 -3.18 2.35
CA VAL A 71 10.63 -3.48 2.85
C VAL A 71 10.66 -4.82 3.58
N VAL A 72 10.14 -4.88 4.79
CA VAL A 72 10.07 -6.13 5.55
C VAL A 72 8.83 -6.92 5.11
N PRO A 73 8.97 -8.22 4.74
CA PRO A 73 7.83 -9.04 4.36
C PRO A 73 6.76 -9.12 5.45
N ASN A 74 5.49 -9.14 5.05
CA ASN A 74 4.33 -9.36 5.93
C ASN A 74 4.09 -8.27 6.98
N HIS A 75 4.73 -7.11 6.87
CA HIS A 75 4.39 -5.95 7.70
C HIS A 75 3.34 -5.09 7.01
N LEU A 76 2.41 -4.56 7.81
CA LEU A 76 1.46 -3.57 7.35
C LEU A 76 2.15 -2.20 7.29
N MET A 77 2.32 -1.72 6.06
CA MET A 77 2.91 -0.42 5.77
C MET A 77 1.81 0.56 5.39
N ILE A 78 1.75 1.72 6.04
CA ILE A 78 0.74 2.76 5.77
C ILE A 78 1.43 3.99 5.20
N VAL A 79 0.97 4.43 4.03
CA VAL A 79 1.44 5.66 3.38
C VAL A 79 0.73 6.86 3.98
N PRO A 80 1.44 7.75 4.71
CA PRO A 80 0.76 8.81 5.47
C PRO A 80 0.18 9.91 4.58
N ARG A 81 0.82 10.19 3.45
CA ARG A 81 0.55 11.36 2.59
C ARG A 81 0.70 11.01 1.13
N ASP A 82 -0.01 11.77 0.30
CA ASP A 82 0.09 11.73 -1.15
C ASP A 82 1.20 12.68 -1.61
N ASP A 83 2.45 12.29 -1.38
CA ASP A 83 3.66 13.09 -1.63
C ASP A 83 4.77 12.29 -2.35
N GLY A 84 4.36 11.26 -3.11
CA GLY A 84 5.27 10.43 -3.92
C GLY A 84 5.90 9.25 -3.19
N ARG A 85 5.40 8.89 -2.00
CA ARG A 85 5.84 7.71 -1.25
C ARG A 85 5.40 6.42 -1.92
N GLY A 86 6.17 5.36 -1.70
CA GLY A 86 5.91 4.09 -2.34
C GLY A 86 7.01 3.06 -2.14
N VAL A 87 7.10 2.13 -3.08
CA VAL A 87 8.09 1.06 -3.10
C VAL A 87 8.62 0.86 -4.51
N TYR A 88 9.89 0.49 -4.66
CA TYR A 88 10.49 0.12 -5.93
C TYR A 88 11.06 -1.30 -5.87
N ALA A 89 11.03 -2.01 -7.00
CA ALA A 89 11.61 -3.34 -7.11
C ALA A 89 12.89 -3.36 -7.97
N GLU A 90 13.98 -3.88 -7.41
CA GLU A 90 15.22 -4.13 -8.16
C GLU A 90 15.15 -5.38 -9.04
N LYS A 91 14.29 -6.35 -8.68
CA LYS A 91 14.14 -7.61 -9.42
C LYS A 91 12.68 -7.92 -9.67
N TYR A 92 11.94 -8.20 -8.60
CA TYR A 92 10.50 -8.41 -8.60
C TYR A 92 9.97 -8.28 -7.17
N ALA A 93 8.73 -7.85 -7.03
CA ALA A 93 8.01 -7.90 -5.78
C ALA A 93 6.51 -8.10 -6.02
N ILE A 94 5.85 -8.76 -5.07
CA ILE A 94 4.40 -8.95 -5.04
C ILE A 94 3.89 -8.27 -3.78
N PHE A 95 2.97 -7.34 -3.96
CA PHE A 95 2.31 -6.62 -2.88
C PHE A 95 0.83 -6.99 -2.80
N MET A 96 0.31 -7.04 -1.58
CA MET A 96 -1.09 -6.74 -1.35
C MET A 96 -1.21 -5.23 -1.14
N VAL A 97 -2.11 -4.58 -1.87
CA VAL A 97 -2.31 -3.14 -1.86
C VAL A 97 -3.77 -2.83 -1.57
N ARG A 98 -4.04 -1.82 -0.74
CA ARG A 98 -5.37 -1.25 -0.55
C ARG A 98 -5.24 0.27 -0.61
N GLY A 99 -6.18 0.92 -1.29
CA GLY A 99 -6.16 2.37 -1.50
C GLY A 99 -5.65 2.75 -2.89
N SER A 100 -5.44 4.05 -3.11
CA SER A 100 -5.01 4.58 -4.41
C SER A 100 -3.53 4.33 -4.65
N TYR A 101 -3.17 3.82 -5.81
CA TYR A 101 -1.77 3.72 -6.23
C TYR A 101 -1.65 3.81 -7.75
N GLU A 102 -0.43 4.06 -8.21
CA GLU A 102 -0.01 3.98 -9.60
C GLU A 102 1.23 3.09 -9.70
N VAL A 103 1.28 2.24 -10.73
CA VAL A 103 2.50 1.50 -11.09
C VAL A 103 3.21 2.27 -12.19
N VAL A 104 4.44 2.72 -11.91
CA VAL A 104 5.28 3.49 -12.83
C VAL A 104 6.64 2.84 -13.02
N LYS A 105 7.37 3.24 -14.07
CA LYS A 105 8.73 2.79 -14.34
C LYS A 105 9.73 3.89 -14.03
#